data_AF-A0A2P4TGE7-F1
#
_entry.id   AF-A0A2P4TGE7-F1
#
_cell.length_a   1.000
_cell.length_b   1.000
_cell.length_c   1.000
_cell.angle_alpha   90.00
_cell.angle_beta   90.00
_cell.angle_gamma   90.00
#
_symmetry.space_group_name_H-M   'P 1'
#
loop_
_entity.id
_entity.type
_entity.pdbx_description
1 polymer ?
#
loop_
_entity_poly.entity_id
_entity_poly.type
_entity_poly.pdbx_seq_one_letter_code
_entity_poly.pdbx_strand_id
1 'polypeptide(L)'
;MLVDMRKFLLMKRVHMEAEDSEACQLYALNEEPADMGFGLTTDVAPPQAAGYLEVTDLNSKKIKYIAIPSPGSLSPYTSWLSKISDADALLAPLGKVGLVSVDMGGGVRLWETGLESLQRSLQDWRNMIGQEDGRPVQKIYSSIFILQITIQRDSGLDVSSPKHGKVDPDNMPHVGGNTWAGGTGGRDTAGLGGKGGPYRLDAGHKVYQVSQAEKDAIPEEVKRAAREMGEKAFKQRLKEIQMSEYDASTYERFSGAVRRQVQSLRIILDNLQAKGKERQWMRHQAVGELDDAKIIDGLTGEKAIYKRRGELEPQPGSPQQKPKRLRLVVDVSGSMYRFNGVDGRLERSMEAVCMVLEAFENYEHKFKYDIVGHSGDGYNITLVESGKVPKNNKQRLEILKVMHAHAQFCMSGDHTLEGTEHAIREIAKEDADEYFVIVLSDANLERYGIEPSKFAQVLTTNSQVNAFAIFIGSLGDQADRLQRTLPAGRSFIAMDTKEIPQILQQIFTSTMLSSA
;
A
#
# COMPACT_ATOMS: atom_id res chain seq x y z
N MET A 1 -10.08 -42.28 -8.23
CA MET A 1 -9.70 -40.86 -8.30
C MET A 1 -9.73 -40.29 -6.89
N LEU A 2 -8.64 -40.46 -6.14
CA LEU A 2 -8.43 -39.89 -4.81
C LEU A 2 -7.26 -38.92 -4.96
N VAL A 3 -7.56 -37.66 -5.27
CA VAL A 3 -6.54 -36.63 -5.48
C VAL A 3 -6.54 -35.72 -4.26
N ASP A 4 -5.55 -35.96 -3.40
CA ASP A 4 -4.92 -34.99 -2.48
C ASP A 4 -5.84 -34.23 -1.50
N MET A 5 -6.53 -34.96 -0.61
CA MET A 5 -7.21 -34.37 0.55
C MET A 5 -6.22 -34.25 1.72
N ARG A 6 -5.46 -33.15 1.76
CA ARG A 6 -4.71 -32.75 2.97
C ARG A 6 -5.70 -32.53 4.12
N LYS A 7 -5.35 -32.91 5.35
CA LYS A 7 -6.22 -32.72 6.52
C LYS A 7 -6.16 -31.25 6.95
N PHE A 8 -7.30 -30.57 7.03
CA PHE A 8 -7.37 -29.18 7.49
C PHE A 8 -8.20 -29.07 8.77
N LEU A 9 -8.06 -27.96 9.49
CA LEU A 9 -8.95 -27.57 10.59
C LEU A 9 -9.48 -26.17 10.28
N LEU A 10 -10.79 -25.99 10.27
CA LEU A 10 -11.43 -24.69 10.03
C LEU A 10 -11.94 -24.11 11.36
N MET A 11 -11.59 -22.86 11.64
CA MET A 11 -12.05 -22.12 12.81
C MET A 11 -13.01 -21.00 12.39
N LYS A 12 -14.18 -20.93 13.02
CA LYS A 12 -15.16 -19.85 12.86
C LYS A 12 -15.37 -19.13 14.18
N ARG A 13 -15.40 -17.79 14.17
CA ARG A 13 -15.81 -17.00 15.34
C ARG A 13 -17.33 -16.91 15.39
N VAL A 14 -17.92 -17.16 16.56
CA VAL A 14 -19.38 -17.06 16.76
C VAL A 14 -19.66 -15.93 17.76
N HIS A 15 -20.38 -14.89 17.33
CA HIS A 15 -20.93 -13.87 18.21
C HIS A 15 -22.40 -14.20 18.49
N MET A 16 -22.81 -14.25 19.77
CA MET A 16 -24.18 -14.61 20.15
C MET A 16 -25.24 -13.54 19.83
N GLU A 17 -24.89 -12.36 19.29
CA GLU A 17 -25.86 -11.28 19.00
C GLU A 17 -25.72 -10.63 17.61
N ALA A 18 -25.02 -11.24 16.64
CA ALA A 18 -25.03 -10.74 15.27
C ALA A 18 -24.77 -11.87 14.26
N GLU A 19 -25.72 -12.10 13.35
CA GLU A 19 -25.67 -13.18 12.35
C GLU A 19 -24.60 -13.03 11.25
N ASP A 20 -23.80 -11.95 11.18
CA ASP A 20 -22.99 -11.67 9.96
C ASP A 20 -21.51 -11.31 10.21
N SER A 21 -20.81 -12.11 11.01
CA SER A 21 -19.35 -12.00 11.22
C SER A 21 -18.65 -13.36 11.21
N GLU A 22 -18.66 -14.07 10.08
CA GLU A 22 -17.86 -15.28 9.93
C GLU A 22 -16.43 -14.96 9.46
N ALA A 23 -15.55 -14.58 10.39
CA ALA A 23 -14.11 -14.68 10.16
C ALA A 23 -13.71 -16.17 10.24
N CYS A 24 -13.35 -16.77 9.09
CA CYS A 24 -12.94 -18.17 8.99
C CYS A 24 -11.42 -18.29 8.84
N GLN A 25 -10.76 -19.08 9.68
CA GLN A 25 -9.32 -19.38 9.57
C GLN A 25 -9.11 -20.86 9.22
N LEU A 26 -8.35 -21.13 8.15
CA LEU A 26 -8.02 -22.49 7.71
C LEU A 26 -6.60 -22.86 8.13
N TYR A 27 -6.46 -23.93 8.91
CA TYR A 27 -5.18 -24.50 9.31
C TYR A 27 -4.89 -25.76 8.49
N ALA A 28 -3.85 -25.72 7.66
CA ALA A 28 -3.34 -26.93 7.01
C ALA A 28 -2.55 -27.79 8.01
N LEU A 29 -2.95 -29.04 8.24
CA LEU A 29 -2.15 -29.98 9.02
C LEU A 29 -1.03 -30.50 8.11
N ASN A 30 0.13 -29.84 8.14
CA ASN A 30 1.31 -30.32 7.44
C ASN A 30 1.93 -31.50 8.19
N GLU A 31 2.56 -32.35 7.41
CA GLU A 31 2.97 -33.69 7.76
C GLU A 31 4.39 -33.75 8.38
N GLU A 32 4.58 -33.34 9.63
CA GLU A 32 5.88 -33.52 10.33
C GLU A 32 5.93 -34.79 11.19
N PRO A 33 7.04 -35.56 11.16
CA PRO A 33 7.16 -36.85 11.87
C PRO A 33 7.28 -36.67 13.39
N ALA A 34 6.65 -37.58 14.16
CA ALA A 34 6.54 -37.50 15.62
C ALA A 34 7.84 -37.77 16.42
N ASP A 35 8.95 -38.13 15.77
CA ASP A 35 10.22 -38.45 16.44
C ASP A 35 11.21 -37.27 16.36
N MET A 36 10.94 -36.18 17.06
CA MET A 36 11.95 -35.19 17.44
C MET A 36 11.61 -34.68 18.84
N GLY A 37 12.35 -35.16 19.84
CA GLY A 37 12.29 -34.63 21.20
C GLY A 37 12.62 -33.14 21.23
N PHE A 38 12.04 -32.44 22.21
CA PHE A 38 12.23 -31.02 22.54
C PHE A 38 13.58 -30.45 22.10
N GLY A 39 13.58 -29.72 20.98
CA GLY A 39 14.69 -28.93 20.49
C GLY A 39 14.25 -27.47 20.34
N LEU A 40 14.70 -26.61 21.25
CA LEU A 40 14.57 -25.16 21.18
C LEU A 40 15.14 -24.62 19.86
N THR A 41 14.28 -24.17 18.94
CA THR A 41 14.69 -23.22 17.90
C THR A 41 14.32 -21.82 18.38
N THR A 42 15.35 -21.07 18.75
CA THR A 42 15.30 -19.66 19.17
C THR A 42 14.88 -18.74 18.01
N ASP A 43 14.17 -17.66 18.36
CA ASP A 43 13.90 -16.45 17.58
C ASP A 43 12.66 -16.37 16.67
N VAL A 44 11.50 -16.78 17.20
CA VAL A 44 10.22 -16.12 16.90
C VAL A 44 9.48 -15.96 18.22
N ALA A 45 9.23 -14.72 18.67
CA ALA A 45 8.39 -14.50 19.84
C ALA A 45 7.00 -15.11 19.55
N PRO A 46 6.52 -16.09 20.34
CA PRO A 46 5.22 -16.69 20.10
C PRO A 46 4.15 -15.60 20.23
N PRO A 47 3.12 -15.58 19.37
CA PRO A 47 1.99 -14.68 19.55
C PRO A 47 1.39 -14.88 20.94
N GLN A 48 0.95 -13.81 21.60
CA GLN A 48 0.20 -13.90 22.85
C GLN A 48 -0.99 -14.87 22.62
N ALA A 49 -0.90 -16.05 23.21
CA ALA A 49 -1.86 -17.14 23.05
C ALA A 49 -2.49 -17.48 24.40
N ALA A 50 -3.81 -17.67 24.41
CA ALA A 50 -4.58 -18.10 25.58
C ALA A 50 -4.34 -19.59 25.93
N GLY A 51 -3.77 -20.35 25.00
CA GLY A 51 -3.50 -21.78 25.12
C GLY A 51 -3.20 -22.40 23.76
N TYR A 52 -2.93 -23.71 23.73
CA TYR A 52 -2.71 -24.47 22.50
C TYR A 52 -3.64 -25.67 22.43
N LEU A 53 -4.24 -25.87 21.27
CA LEU A 53 -4.97 -27.09 20.92
C LEU A 53 -4.00 -28.12 20.37
N GLU A 54 -3.85 -29.23 21.08
CA GLU A 54 -3.16 -30.41 20.56
C GLU A 54 -4.11 -31.19 19.65
N VAL A 55 -3.77 -31.26 18.37
CA VAL A 55 -4.49 -32.05 17.36
C VAL A 55 -3.64 -33.26 17.00
N THR A 56 -4.11 -34.43 17.39
CA THR A 56 -3.41 -35.71 17.18
C THR A 56 -4.12 -36.52 16.12
N ASP A 57 -3.40 -36.81 15.04
CA ASP A 57 -3.84 -37.69 13.97
C ASP A 57 -3.27 -39.10 14.19
N LEU A 58 -4.11 -39.98 14.73
CA LEU A 58 -3.73 -41.35 15.07
C LEU A 58 -3.34 -42.20 13.86
N ASN A 59 -3.89 -41.90 12.67
CA ASN A 59 -3.61 -42.67 11.47
C ASN A 59 -2.24 -42.32 10.86
N SER A 60 -1.85 -41.05 10.92
CA SER A 60 -0.53 -40.61 10.44
C SER A 60 0.54 -40.58 11.55
N LYS A 61 0.15 -40.82 12.81
CA LYS A 61 0.98 -40.68 14.02
C LYS A 61 1.64 -39.30 14.11
N LYS A 62 0.86 -38.24 13.89
CA LYS A 62 1.36 -36.85 13.91
C LYS A 62 0.58 -36.02 14.92
N ILE A 63 1.27 -35.07 15.54
CA ILE A 63 0.73 -34.16 16.55
C ILE A 63 0.98 -32.75 16.06
N LYS A 64 -0.03 -31.87 16.17
CA LYS A 64 0.12 -30.45 15.85
C LYS A 64 -0.50 -29.58 16.94
N TYR A 65 0.23 -28.56 17.35
CA TYR A 65 -0.27 -27.55 18.29
C TYR A 65 -0.80 -26.33 17.54
N ILE A 66 -2.04 -25.94 17.82
CA ILE A 66 -2.70 -24.77 17.23
C ILE A 66 -2.93 -23.74 18.32
N ALA A 67 -2.35 -22.55 18.18
CA ALA A 67 -2.50 -21.49 19.17
C ALA A 67 -3.94 -20.95 19.20
N ILE A 68 -4.52 -20.85 20.40
CA ILE A 68 -5.76 -20.11 20.64
C ILE A 68 -5.37 -18.64 20.87
N PRO A 69 -5.84 -17.69 20.04
CA PRO A 69 -5.49 -16.28 20.22
C PRO A 69 -5.90 -15.74 21.60
N SER A 70 -5.04 -14.91 22.22
CA SER A 70 -5.39 -14.24 23.48
C SER A 70 -6.60 -13.30 23.32
N PRO A 71 -7.47 -13.20 24.34
CA PRO A 71 -8.62 -12.30 24.30
C PRO A 71 -8.17 -10.83 24.37
N GLY A 72 -8.82 -9.96 23.59
CA GLY A 72 -8.55 -8.51 23.60
C GLY A 72 -9.16 -7.76 24.80
N SER A 73 -10.08 -8.39 25.53
CA SER A 73 -10.68 -7.88 26.77
C SER A 73 -10.96 -9.04 27.73
N LEU A 74 -10.90 -8.79 29.03
CA LEU A 74 -11.12 -9.80 30.07
C LEU A 74 -12.56 -9.71 30.60
N SER A 75 -13.23 -10.86 30.69
CA SER A 75 -14.58 -10.96 31.25
C SER A 75 -14.55 -10.84 32.78
N PRO A 76 -15.60 -10.30 33.44
CA PRO A 76 -15.73 -10.34 34.91
C PRO A 76 -15.68 -11.76 35.50
N TYR A 77 -15.99 -12.77 34.69
CA TYR A 77 -15.99 -14.19 35.08
C TYR A 77 -14.61 -14.86 35.00
N THR A 78 -13.56 -14.12 34.56
CA THR A 78 -12.16 -14.60 34.52
C THR A 78 -11.68 -15.19 35.83
N SER A 79 -12.06 -14.59 36.96
CA SER A 79 -11.70 -15.05 38.31
C SER A 79 -12.32 -16.39 38.71
N TRP A 80 -13.42 -16.79 38.07
CA TRP A 80 -14.04 -18.11 38.24
C TRP A 80 -13.43 -19.12 37.27
N LEU A 81 -13.23 -18.73 36.02
CA LEU A 81 -12.64 -19.58 34.98
C LEU A 81 -11.19 -20.01 35.32
N SER A 82 -10.38 -19.12 35.91
CA SER A 82 -9.01 -19.43 36.35
C SER A 82 -8.93 -20.40 37.53
N LYS A 83 -10.06 -20.70 38.19
CA LYS A 83 -10.14 -21.72 39.25
C LYS A 83 -10.50 -23.11 38.74
N ILE A 84 -10.99 -23.22 37.51
CA ILE A 84 -11.51 -24.48 36.93
C ILE A 84 -10.70 -24.98 35.74
N SER A 85 -9.79 -24.17 35.20
CA SER A 85 -8.94 -24.50 34.06
C SER A 85 -7.55 -23.90 34.22
N ASP A 86 -6.52 -24.69 33.94
CA ASP A 86 -5.12 -24.24 33.89
C ASP A 86 -4.80 -23.46 32.59
N ALA A 87 -5.73 -23.43 31.63
CA ALA A 87 -5.63 -22.68 30.38
C ALA A 87 -6.65 -21.53 30.32
N ASP A 88 -6.30 -20.44 29.63
CA ASP A 88 -7.14 -19.24 29.44
C ASP A 88 -8.28 -19.44 28.41
N ALA A 89 -8.65 -20.70 28.16
CA ALA A 89 -9.77 -21.09 27.33
C ALA A 89 -10.38 -22.43 27.81
N LEU A 90 -11.71 -22.54 27.71
CA LEU A 90 -12.45 -23.79 27.92
C LEU A 90 -12.77 -24.45 26.58
N LEU A 91 -12.84 -25.78 26.57
CA LEU A 91 -13.17 -26.59 25.40
C LEU A 91 -14.35 -27.51 25.68
N ALA A 92 -15.28 -27.58 24.72
CA ALA A 92 -16.41 -28.49 24.77
C ALA A 92 -16.62 -29.17 23.41
N PRO A 93 -16.92 -30.48 23.37
CA PRO A 93 -17.27 -31.17 22.13
C PRO A 93 -18.65 -30.72 21.61
N LEU A 94 -18.73 -30.44 20.30
CA LEU A 94 -19.98 -30.16 19.60
C LEU A 94 -20.36 -31.33 18.70
N GLY A 95 -20.83 -32.40 19.34
CA GLY A 95 -21.26 -33.63 18.67
C GLY A 95 -20.16 -34.25 17.79
N LYS A 96 -20.53 -34.70 16.58
CA LYS A 96 -19.61 -35.26 15.57
C LYS A 96 -19.04 -34.22 14.59
N VAL A 97 -19.44 -32.95 14.75
CA VAL A 97 -19.19 -31.88 13.78
C VAL A 97 -17.90 -31.12 14.13
N GLY A 98 -17.64 -30.90 15.41
CA GLY A 98 -16.50 -30.10 15.82
C GLY A 98 -16.30 -29.98 17.34
N LEU A 99 -15.42 -29.05 17.69
CA LEU A 99 -15.12 -28.61 19.05
C LEU A 99 -15.47 -27.13 19.17
N VAL A 100 -15.87 -26.68 20.34
CA VAL A 100 -16.07 -25.25 20.63
C VAL A 100 -15.10 -24.85 21.72
N SER A 101 -14.40 -23.74 21.52
CA SER A 101 -13.57 -23.11 22.55
C SER A 101 -14.17 -21.79 22.99
N VAL A 102 -14.16 -21.50 24.29
CA VAL A 102 -14.55 -20.20 24.84
C VAL A 102 -13.35 -19.60 25.56
N ASP A 103 -12.91 -18.42 25.15
CA ASP A 103 -11.81 -17.70 25.82
C ASP A 103 -12.29 -16.90 27.04
N MET A 104 -11.33 -16.45 27.86
CA MET A 104 -11.56 -15.60 29.04
C MET A 104 -12.24 -14.25 28.74
N GLY A 105 -12.30 -13.82 27.48
CA GLY A 105 -13.02 -12.63 27.03
C GLY A 105 -14.48 -12.91 26.63
N GLY A 106 -14.94 -14.16 26.70
CA GLY A 106 -16.26 -14.57 26.23
C GLY A 106 -16.32 -14.83 24.72
N GLY A 107 -15.17 -14.88 24.04
CA GLY A 107 -15.07 -15.20 22.63
C GLY A 107 -15.29 -16.69 22.38
N VAL A 108 -16.39 -17.03 21.70
CA VAL A 108 -16.70 -18.40 21.28
C VAL A 108 -16.12 -18.66 19.90
N ARG A 109 -15.36 -19.75 19.75
CA ARG A 109 -14.83 -20.23 18.46
C ARG A 109 -15.28 -21.66 18.23
N LEU A 110 -15.75 -21.93 17.02
CA LEU A 110 -16.08 -23.26 16.54
C LEU A 110 -14.91 -23.81 15.72
N TRP A 111 -14.51 -25.04 15.98
CA TRP A 111 -13.45 -25.78 15.31
C TRP A 111 -14.06 -27.00 14.64
N GLU A 112 -14.07 -27.04 13.31
CA GLU A 112 -14.62 -28.18 12.59
C GLU A 112 -13.57 -29.28 12.47
N THR A 113 -13.85 -30.44 13.07
CA THR A 113 -12.96 -31.62 13.06
C THR A 113 -13.52 -32.78 12.23
N GLY A 114 -14.82 -32.74 11.90
CA GLY A 114 -15.47 -33.77 11.10
C GLY A 114 -15.08 -33.69 9.63
N LEU A 115 -14.70 -34.81 9.01
CA LEU A 115 -14.25 -34.85 7.61
C LEU A 115 -15.31 -34.34 6.62
N GLU A 116 -16.57 -34.75 6.80
CA GLU A 116 -17.67 -34.33 5.93
C GLU A 116 -18.03 -32.84 6.08
N SER A 117 -18.02 -32.31 7.31
CA SER A 117 -18.27 -30.88 7.54
C SER A 117 -17.11 -30.06 7.01
N LEU A 118 -15.87 -30.48 7.26
CA LEU A 118 -14.68 -29.81 6.77
C LEU A 118 -14.63 -29.80 5.24
N GLN A 119 -14.99 -30.89 4.57
CA GLN A 119 -15.04 -30.96 3.12
C GLN A 119 -16.13 -30.03 2.55
N ARG A 120 -17.31 -29.97 3.19
CA ARG A 120 -18.38 -29.06 2.81
C ARG A 120 -17.97 -27.60 3.02
N SER A 121 -17.50 -27.25 4.22
CA SER A 121 -17.07 -25.89 4.56
C SER A 121 -15.84 -25.45 3.76
N LEU A 122 -14.93 -26.35 3.40
CA LEU A 122 -13.80 -26.06 2.52
C LEU A 122 -14.26 -25.87 1.06
N GLN A 123 -15.28 -26.61 0.62
CA GLN A 123 -15.90 -26.38 -0.69
C GLN A 123 -16.66 -25.05 -0.72
N ASP A 124 -17.40 -24.71 0.34
CA ASP A 124 -18.08 -23.42 0.48
C ASP A 124 -17.06 -22.28 0.53
N TRP A 125 -15.95 -22.47 1.25
CA TRP A 125 -14.81 -21.54 1.28
C TRP A 125 -14.17 -21.37 -0.10
N ARG A 126 -13.95 -22.46 -0.85
CA ARG A 126 -13.47 -22.43 -2.24
C ARG A 126 -14.44 -21.69 -3.17
N ASN A 127 -15.74 -21.90 -2.98
CA ASN A 127 -16.78 -21.22 -3.76
C ASN A 127 -16.84 -19.71 -3.44
N MET A 128 -16.57 -19.31 -2.18
CA MET A 128 -16.53 -17.90 -1.77
C MET A 128 -15.30 -17.14 -2.27
N ILE A 129 -14.18 -17.82 -2.52
CA ILE A 129 -12.91 -17.22 -2.96
C ILE A 129 -12.72 -17.30 -4.48
N GLY A 130 -13.53 -18.14 -5.16
CA GLY A 130 -13.40 -18.43 -6.58
C GLY A 130 -12.45 -19.60 -6.84
N GLN A 131 -12.75 -20.43 -7.85
CA GLN A 131 -11.81 -21.46 -8.31
C GLN A 131 -10.63 -20.79 -9.03
N GLU A 132 -9.42 -20.98 -8.52
CA GLU A 132 -8.20 -20.72 -9.29
C GLU A 132 -7.96 -21.86 -10.29
N ASP A 133 -7.75 -21.51 -11.56
CA ASP A 133 -7.37 -22.43 -12.62
C ASP A 133 -5.97 -23.04 -12.35
N GLY A 134 -5.96 -24.22 -11.72
CA GLY A 134 -5.01 -25.30 -12.02
C GLY A 134 -3.52 -25.11 -11.68
N ARG A 135 -3.09 -24.13 -10.88
CA ARG A 135 -1.68 -24.03 -10.45
C ARG A 135 -1.48 -24.52 -8.99
N PRO A 136 -0.45 -25.34 -8.72
CA PRO A 136 -0.28 -25.96 -7.42
C PRO A 136 0.14 -24.93 -6.36
N VAL A 137 -0.58 -24.92 -5.23
CA VAL A 137 -0.30 -24.10 -4.04
C VAL A 137 1.09 -24.42 -3.50
N GLN A 138 2.07 -23.59 -3.84
CA GLN A 138 3.42 -23.73 -3.31
C GLN A 138 3.54 -22.97 -1.99
N LYS A 139 3.63 -23.77 -0.92
CA LYS A 139 4.06 -23.48 0.46
C LYS A 139 4.53 -22.04 0.72
N ILE A 140 3.79 -21.30 1.54
CA ILE A 140 4.31 -20.13 2.26
C ILE A 140 4.01 -20.33 3.75
N TYR A 141 5.08 -20.42 4.54
CA TYR A 141 5.05 -20.49 5.99
C TYR A 141 5.11 -19.06 6.54
N SER A 142 3.97 -18.48 6.94
CA SER A 142 3.87 -17.51 8.04
C SER A 142 2.45 -16.95 8.15
N SER A 143 1.97 -16.88 9.40
CA SER A 143 1.10 -15.87 9.99
C SER A 143 -0.19 -15.42 9.27
N ILE A 144 -1.33 -15.88 9.80
CA ILE A 144 -2.65 -15.21 9.87
C ILE A 144 -3.06 -14.46 8.58
N PHE A 145 -3.73 -15.19 7.68
CA PHE A 145 -4.47 -14.60 6.58
C PHE A 145 -5.70 -13.85 7.10
N ILE A 146 -5.70 -12.51 7.06
CA ILE A 146 -6.92 -11.71 7.06
C ILE A 146 -7.26 -11.44 5.59
N LEU A 147 -7.89 -12.41 4.94
CA LEU A 147 -8.39 -12.25 3.57
C LEU A 147 -9.62 -11.34 3.59
N GLN A 148 -9.50 -10.23 2.85
CA GLN A 148 -10.48 -9.16 2.73
C GLN A 148 -11.80 -9.69 2.13
N ILE A 149 -12.88 -9.66 2.91
CA ILE A 149 -14.23 -10.09 2.50
C ILE A 149 -14.81 -9.07 1.49
N THR A 150 -14.45 -9.21 0.22
CA THR A 150 -15.22 -8.61 -0.88
C THR A 150 -16.36 -9.57 -1.23
N ILE A 151 -17.58 -9.28 -0.77
CA ILE A 151 -18.76 -10.04 -1.20
C ILE A 151 -19.09 -9.56 -2.62
N GLN A 152 -18.70 -10.36 -3.61
CA GLN A 152 -19.10 -10.16 -5.00
C GLN A 152 -20.55 -10.58 -5.16
N ARG A 153 -21.38 -9.69 -5.73
CA ARG A 153 -22.76 -9.98 -6.10
C ARG A 153 -22.99 -9.46 -7.50
N ASP A 154 -23.58 -10.30 -8.34
CA ASP A 154 -24.10 -9.86 -9.63
C ASP A 154 -25.44 -9.17 -9.43
N SER A 155 -25.54 -7.95 -9.94
CA SER A 155 -26.75 -7.13 -9.88
C SER A 155 -27.78 -7.60 -10.89
N GLY A 156 -27.34 -8.02 -12.09
CA GLY A 156 -28.20 -8.52 -13.16
C GLY A 156 -29.16 -7.47 -13.74
N LEU A 157 -28.99 -6.20 -13.37
CA LEU A 157 -29.90 -5.10 -13.70
C LEU A 157 -29.15 -3.96 -14.40
N ASP A 158 -29.79 -3.35 -15.39
CA ASP A 158 -29.22 -2.28 -16.20
C ASP A 158 -29.12 -0.94 -15.45
N VAL A 159 -28.20 -0.10 -15.92
CA VAL A 159 -28.01 1.29 -15.47
C VAL A 159 -28.90 2.24 -16.26
N SER A 160 -29.31 3.32 -15.61
CA SER A 160 -30.16 4.35 -16.22
C SER A 160 -29.37 5.64 -16.42
N SER A 161 -29.44 6.54 -15.43
CA SER A 161 -28.71 7.81 -15.45
C SER A 161 -28.10 8.10 -14.08
N PRO A 162 -26.85 8.61 -14.04
CA PRO A 162 -26.16 8.92 -12.81
C PRO A 162 -26.85 10.03 -12.03
N LYS A 163 -26.92 9.89 -10.70
CA LYS A 163 -27.52 10.85 -9.77
C LYS A 163 -26.85 10.78 -8.41
N HIS A 164 -27.00 11.82 -7.58
CA HIS A 164 -26.48 11.79 -6.20
C HIS A 164 -27.16 10.70 -5.35
N GLY A 165 -28.49 10.59 -5.44
CA GLY A 165 -29.30 9.74 -4.55
C GLY A 165 -29.97 10.57 -3.45
N LYS A 166 -30.86 9.94 -2.68
CA LYS A 166 -31.48 10.54 -1.49
C LYS A 166 -30.58 10.30 -0.28
N VAL A 167 -30.51 11.28 0.61
CA VAL A 167 -29.80 11.13 1.89
C VAL A 167 -30.74 10.48 2.90
N ASP A 168 -30.28 9.41 3.55
CA ASP A 168 -31.00 8.78 4.65
C ASP A 168 -30.76 9.57 5.96
N PRO A 169 -31.80 10.13 6.60
CA PRO A 169 -31.66 10.82 7.89
C PRO A 169 -31.09 9.92 9.00
N ASP A 170 -31.39 8.62 8.95
CA ASP A 170 -31.01 7.66 9.98
C ASP A 170 -29.67 6.97 9.67
N ASN A 171 -29.03 7.32 8.54
CA ASN A 171 -27.79 6.72 8.04
C ASN A 171 -27.81 5.17 8.09
N MET A 172 -28.93 4.53 7.73
CA MET A 172 -29.03 3.08 7.73
C MET A 172 -28.18 2.46 6.61
N PRO A 173 -27.68 1.22 6.80
CA PRO A 173 -26.89 0.54 5.79
C PRO A 173 -27.75 0.13 4.58
N HIS A 174 -27.43 0.67 3.41
CA HIS A 174 -28.10 0.32 2.14
C HIS A 174 -27.17 -0.49 1.24
N VAL A 175 -27.66 -1.65 0.78
CA VAL A 175 -26.93 -2.56 -0.12
C VAL A 175 -27.74 -2.77 -1.39
N GLY A 176 -27.15 -2.47 -2.55
CA GLY A 176 -27.83 -2.55 -3.84
C GLY A 176 -28.80 -1.38 -4.10
N GLY A 177 -29.62 -1.52 -5.14
CA GLY A 177 -30.63 -0.51 -5.52
C GLY A 177 -30.05 0.78 -6.12
N ASN A 178 -30.90 1.79 -6.33
CA ASN A 178 -30.52 3.08 -6.92
C ASN A 178 -31.19 4.28 -6.24
N THR A 179 -31.47 4.17 -4.95
CA THR A 179 -32.25 5.18 -4.21
C THR A 179 -31.37 6.08 -3.35
N TRP A 180 -30.40 5.50 -2.64
CA TRP A 180 -29.70 6.15 -1.54
C TRP A 180 -28.30 6.61 -1.93
N ALA A 181 -27.93 7.81 -1.48
CA ALA A 181 -26.57 8.34 -1.51
C ALA A 181 -25.76 7.67 -0.38
N GLY A 182 -24.55 7.20 -0.69
CA GLY A 182 -23.70 6.46 0.25
C GLY A 182 -24.02 4.97 0.36
N GLY A 183 -24.97 4.47 -0.44
CA GLY A 183 -25.25 3.04 -0.55
C GLY A 183 -24.07 2.25 -1.12
N THR A 184 -24.04 0.95 -0.83
CA THR A 184 -22.95 0.05 -1.24
C THR A 184 -23.43 -0.98 -2.26
N GLY A 185 -22.63 -1.29 -3.28
CA GLY A 185 -23.01 -2.27 -4.32
C GLY A 185 -24.24 -1.89 -5.16
N GLY A 186 -24.67 -0.63 -5.13
CA GLY A 186 -25.83 -0.12 -5.86
C GLY A 186 -25.58 0.22 -7.34
N ARG A 187 -26.56 0.88 -7.96
CA ARG A 187 -26.43 1.43 -9.31
C ARG A 187 -26.92 2.87 -9.38
N ASP A 188 -26.44 3.63 -10.37
CA ASP A 188 -26.84 5.01 -10.70
C ASP A 188 -26.58 6.07 -9.61
N THR A 189 -26.48 5.71 -8.33
CA THR A 189 -26.32 6.65 -7.20
C THR A 189 -24.85 6.84 -6.78
N ALA A 190 -24.56 7.97 -6.12
CA ALA A 190 -23.26 8.18 -5.50
C ALA A 190 -23.08 7.22 -4.32
N GLY A 191 -22.00 6.44 -4.31
CA GLY A 191 -21.81 5.38 -3.32
C GLY A 191 -20.55 4.56 -3.58
N LEU A 192 -20.37 3.47 -2.82
CA LEU A 192 -19.18 2.61 -2.93
C LEU A 192 -19.49 1.25 -3.54
N GLY A 193 -18.62 0.78 -4.44
CA GLY A 193 -18.68 -0.58 -4.98
C GLY A 193 -19.82 -0.92 -5.94
N GLY A 194 -20.67 0.06 -6.26
CA GLY A 194 -21.70 -0.02 -7.29
C GLY A 194 -21.23 0.24 -8.73
N LYS A 195 -22.20 0.43 -9.64
CA LYS A 195 -21.99 0.77 -11.07
C LYS A 195 -22.82 1.99 -11.51
N GLY A 196 -22.33 2.80 -12.44
CA GLY A 196 -23.10 3.90 -13.06
C GLY A 196 -23.36 5.13 -12.17
N GLY A 197 -22.77 5.20 -10.97
CA GLY A 197 -22.84 6.38 -10.11
C GLY A 197 -21.88 7.50 -10.55
N PRO A 198 -22.16 8.77 -10.21
CA PRO A 198 -21.34 9.92 -10.65
C PRO A 198 -20.02 10.09 -9.90
N TYR A 199 -19.93 9.66 -8.64
CA TYR A 199 -18.73 9.74 -7.79
C TYR A 199 -18.88 8.85 -6.57
N ARG A 200 -17.78 8.70 -5.81
CA ARG A 200 -17.75 7.88 -4.58
C ARG A 200 -18.25 8.68 -3.39
N LEU A 201 -19.04 8.04 -2.55
CA LEU A 201 -19.48 8.62 -1.28
C LEU A 201 -19.45 7.51 -0.24
N ASP A 202 -18.62 7.68 0.78
CA ASP A 202 -18.56 6.76 1.91
C ASP A 202 -19.50 7.25 3.02
N ALA A 203 -20.37 6.35 3.48
CA ALA A 203 -21.29 6.57 4.60
C ALA A 203 -20.88 5.78 5.87
N GLY A 204 -19.70 5.13 5.85
CA GLY A 204 -19.16 4.36 6.98
C GLY A 204 -19.67 2.93 7.07
N HIS A 205 -20.27 2.40 6.00
CA HIS A 205 -20.92 1.08 5.97
C HIS A 205 -20.06 0.02 5.27
N LYS A 206 -20.32 -1.26 5.57
CA LYS A 206 -19.65 -2.41 4.93
C LYS A 206 -19.83 -2.37 3.41
N VAL A 207 -18.73 -2.36 2.66
CA VAL A 207 -18.77 -2.14 1.21
C VAL A 207 -18.99 -3.43 0.41
N TYR A 208 -20.17 -3.58 -0.19
CA TYR A 208 -20.49 -4.65 -1.14
C TYR A 208 -20.02 -4.30 -2.58
N GLN A 209 -19.61 -5.31 -3.36
CA GLN A 209 -19.07 -5.08 -4.71
C GLN A 209 -19.88 -5.76 -5.80
N VAL A 210 -20.16 -4.96 -6.82
CA VAL A 210 -20.52 -5.43 -8.15
C VAL A 210 -19.24 -5.91 -8.88
N SER A 211 -19.36 -6.97 -9.69
CA SER A 211 -18.25 -7.55 -10.46
C SER A 211 -17.63 -6.52 -11.42
N GLN A 212 -16.35 -6.72 -11.80
CA GLN A 212 -15.66 -5.79 -12.69
C GLN A 212 -16.28 -5.80 -14.09
N ALA A 213 -16.67 -6.98 -14.59
CA ALA A 213 -17.36 -7.12 -15.86
C ALA A 213 -18.65 -6.28 -15.94
N GLU A 214 -19.44 -6.24 -14.87
CA GLU A 214 -20.66 -5.40 -14.80
C GLU A 214 -20.37 -3.89 -14.74
N LYS A 215 -19.19 -3.48 -14.26
CA LYS A 215 -18.75 -2.08 -14.29
C LYS A 215 -18.25 -1.67 -15.67
N ASP A 216 -17.59 -2.59 -16.36
CA ASP A 216 -17.04 -2.32 -17.69
C ASP A 216 -18.15 -2.30 -18.75
N ALA A 217 -19.21 -3.10 -18.55
CA ALA A 217 -20.40 -3.21 -19.40
C ALA A 217 -21.36 -1.99 -19.36
N ILE A 218 -21.03 -0.94 -18.61
CA ILE A 218 -21.84 0.29 -18.55
C ILE A 218 -21.84 0.96 -19.94
N PRO A 219 -23.01 1.39 -20.47
CA PRO A 219 -23.07 2.14 -21.73
C PRO A 219 -22.24 3.43 -21.69
N GLU A 220 -21.57 3.75 -22.79
CA GLU A 220 -20.69 4.93 -22.88
C GLU A 220 -21.43 6.26 -22.61
N GLU A 221 -22.71 6.34 -22.94
CA GLU A 221 -23.54 7.52 -22.64
C GLU A 221 -23.66 7.76 -21.13
N VAL A 222 -23.82 6.68 -20.35
CA VAL A 222 -23.92 6.73 -18.88
C VAL A 222 -22.56 7.05 -18.27
N LYS A 223 -21.48 6.48 -18.81
CA LYS A 223 -20.10 6.82 -18.38
C LYS A 223 -19.81 8.31 -18.62
N ARG A 224 -20.17 8.85 -19.78
CA ARG A 224 -20.02 10.27 -20.11
C ARG A 224 -20.85 11.16 -19.19
N ALA A 225 -22.13 10.82 -18.98
CA ALA A 225 -22.99 11.58 -18.07
C ALA A 225 -22.46 11.57 -16.62
N ALA A 226 -21.93 10.43 -16.18
CA ALA A 226 -21.36 10.27 -14.84
C ALA A 226 -20.10 11.13 -14.70
N ARG A 227 -19.23 11.11 -15.71
CA ARG A 227 -18.03 11.93 -15.80
C ARG A 227 -18.38 13.43 -15.77
N GLU A 228 -19.33 13.89 -16.57
CA GLU A 228 -19.73 15.31 -16.57
C GLU A 228 -20.28 15.75 -15.21
N MET A 229 -21.06 14.89 -14.54
CA MET A 229 -21.58 15.19 -13.20
C MET A 229 -20.46 15.18 -12.15
N GLY A 230 -19.54 14.21 -12.20
CA GLY A 230 -18.36 14.12 -11.35
C GLY A 230 -17.44 15.33 -11.50
N GLU A 231 -17.14 15.75 -12.73
CA GLU A 231 -16.31 16.94 -13.00
C GLU A 231 -16.95 18.24 -12.48
N LYS A 232 -18.28 18.38 -12.61
CA LYS A 232 -19.01 19.52 -12.06
C LYS A 232 -18.94 19.53 -10.53
N ALA A 233 -19.19 18.40 -9.89
CA ALA A 233 -19.11 18.25 -8.44
C ALA A 233 -17.68 18.48 -7.92
N PHE A 234 -16.67 17.97 -8.62
CA PHE A 234 -15.26 18.19 -8.30
C PHE A 234 -14.87 19.66 -8.40
N LYS A 235 -15.26 20.36 -9.48
CA LYS A 235 -15.01 21.82 -9.62
C LYS A 235 -15.67 22.62 -8.52
N GLN A 236 -16.88 22.25 -8.11
CA GLN A 236 -17.56 22.87 -6.97
C GLN A 236 -16.79 22.61 -5.67
N ARG A 237 -16.37 21.36 -5.44
CA ARG A 237 -15.59 20.98 -4.26
C ARG A 237 -14.24 21.70 -4.20
N LEU A 238 -13.55 21.88 -5.31
CA LEU A 238 -12.30 22.65 -5.37
C LEU A 238 -12.51 24.11 -4.97
N LYS A 239 -13.60 24.75 -5.43
CA LYS A 239 -13.95 26.11 -5.01
C LYS A 239 -14.23 26.18 -3.51
N GLU A 240 -14.98 25.22 -2.98
CA GLU A 240 -15.23 25.12 -1.53
C GLU A 240 -13.92 24.98 -0.74
N ILE A 241 -12.99 24.13 -1.20
CA ILE A 241 -11.69 23.94 -0.56
C ILE A 241 -10.91 25.26 -0.52
N GLN A 242 -10.85 26.00 -1.63
CA GLN A 242 -10.12 27.28 -1.72
C GLN A 242 -10.76 28.39 -0.86
N MET A 243 -12.08 28.42 -0.79
CA MET A 243 -12.83 29.40 0.01
C MET A 243 -12.94 29.01 1.49
N SER A 244 -12.67 27.75 1.83
CA SER A 244 -12.78 27.27 3.21
C SER A 244 -11.74 27.92 4.12
N GLU A 245 -12.15 28.15 5.37
CA GLU A 245 -11.25 28.59 6.42
C GLU A 245 -10.21 27.50 6.74
N TYR A 246 -9.05 27.94 7.22
CA TYR A 246 -8.01 27.02 7.64
C TYR A 246 -8.46 26.23 8.86
N ASP A 247 -8.54 24.91 8.70
CA ASP A 247 -8.85 23.99 9.78
C ASP A 247 -7.55 23.43 10.36
N ALA A 248 -7.09 24.07 11.44
CA ALA A 248 -5.89 23.66 12.15
C ALA A 248 -5.98 22.24 12.72
N SER A 249 -7.18 21.82 13.15
CA SER A 249 -7.38 20.50 13.77
C SER A 249 -7.21 19.37 12.75
N THR A 250 -7.77 19.54 11.56
CA THR A 250 -7.62 18.57 10.47
C THR A 250 -6.16 18.49 10.01
N TYR A 251 -5.46 19.63 9.90
CA TYR A 251 -4.04 19.60 9.54
C TYR A 251 -3.18 18.93 10.61
N GLU A 252 -3.40 19.26 11.88
CA GLU A 252 -2.65 18.68 13.01
C GLU A 252 -2.81 17.15 13.09
N ARG A 253 -3.95 16.61 12.64
CA ARG A 253 -4.15 15.16 12.55
C ARG A 253 -3.11 14.48 11.65
N PHE A 254 -2.83 15.06 10.49
CA PHE A 254 -1.87 14.51 9.53
C PHE A 254 -0.43 14.85 9.92
N SER A 255 -0.14 16.12 10.24
CA SER A 255 1.23 16.54 10.59
C SER A 255 1.70 15.91 11.91
N GLY A 256 0.80 15.76 12.88
CA GLY A 256 1.09 15.12 14.17
C GLY A 256 1.49 13.66 14.03
N ALA A 257 0.86 12.92 13.08
CA ALA A 257 1.18 11.52 12.81
C ALA A 257 2.60 11.34 12.24
N VAL A 258 3.08 12.30 11.43
CA VAL A 258 4.38 12.22 10.74
C VAL A 258 5.49 13.10 11.34
N ARG A 259 5.22 13.85 12.42
CA ARG A 259 6.16 14.85 12.97
C ARG A 259 7.54 14.27 13.29
N ARG A 260 7.62 13.06 13.84
CA ARG A 260 8.90 12.39 14.15
C ARG A 260 9.62 11.95 12.88
N GLN A 261 8.86 11.49 11.90
CA GLN A 261 9.33 11.03 10.59
C GLN A 261 9.91 12.19 9.79
N VAL A 262 9.28 13.36 9.85
CA VAL A 262 9.78 14.61 9.27
C VAL A 262 11.15 14.97 9.84
N GLN A 263 11.33 14.89 11.16
CA GLN A 263 12.63 15.16 11.80
C GLN A 263 13.70 14.17 11.34
N SER A 264 13.37 12.88 11.29
CA SER A 264 14.28 11.85 10.77
C SER A 264 14.68 12.11 9.32
N LEU A 265 13.72 12.48 8.47
CA LEU A 265 13.97 12.77 7.07
C LEU A 265 14.84 14.01 6.88
N ARG A 266 14.64 15.07 7.67
CA ARG A 266 15.51 16.27 7.66
C ARG A 266 16.97 15.92 7.97
N ILE A 267 17.23 15.06 8.96
CA ILE A 267 18.58 14.57 9.27
C ILE A 267 19.21 13.85 8.06
N ILE A 268 18.42 13.05 7.34
CA ILE A 268 18.88 12.36 6.12
C ILE A 268 19.21 13.38 5.02
N LEU A 269 18.34 14.37 4.80
CA LEU A 269 18.53 15.43 3.81
C LEU A 269 19.75 16.32 4.11
N ASP A 270 20.08 16.52 5.38
CA ASP A 270 21.27 17.27 5.79
C ASP A 270 22.58 16.55 5.44
N ASN A 271 22.59 15.23 5.61
CA ASN A 271 23.75 14.38 5.37
C ASN A 271 23.96 14.00 3.88
N LEU A 272 23.01 14.32 3.01
CA LEU A 272 23.10 14.01 1.58
C LEU A 272 24.18 14.84 0.89
N GLN A 273 25.14 14.14 0.28
CA GLN A 273 26.28 14.75 -0.43
C GLN A 273 25.94 15.10 -1.90
N ALA A 274 26.70 16.04 -2.46
CA ALA A 274 26.66 16.35 -3.88
C ALA A 274 27.29 15.21 -4.69
N LYS A 275 26.76 14.92 -5.88
CA LYS A 275 27.26 13.81 -6.73
C LYS A 275 27.70 14.24 -8.12
N GLY A 276 27.41 15.47 -8.51
CA GLY A 276 27.64 16.01 -9.84
C GLY A 276 29.09 15.87 -10.23
N LYS A 277 29.35 15.08 -11.27
CA LYS A 277 30.68 14.91 -11.85
C LYS A 277 31.01 16.16 -12.65
N GLU A 278 31.83 17.04 -12.08
CA GLU A 278 32.23 18.26 -12.78
C GLU A 278 33.50 18.02 -13.60
N ARG A 279 33.54 18.69 -14.77
CA ARG A 279 34.76 18.78 -15.59
C ARG A 279 35.76 19.69 -14.91
N GLN A 280 36.67 19.11 -14.14
CA GLN A 280 37.79 19.80 -13.55
C GLN A 280 39.05 19.61 -14.40
N TRP A 281 40.01 20.52 -14.26
CA TRP A 281 41.33 20.37 -14.82
C TRP A 281 42.10 19.34 -13.99
N MET A 282 42.14 18.10 -14.46
CA MET A 282 43.02 17.08 -13.91
C MET A 282 44.44 17.45 -14.24
N ARG A 283 45.24 17.79 -13.24
CA ARG A 283 46.67 18.11 -13.37
C ARG A 283 47.51 16.82 -13.35
N HIS A 284 48.81 16.95 -13.59
CA HIS A 284 49.75 15.81 -13.58
C HIS A 284 49.46 14.74 -14.64
N GLN A 285 48.99 15.16 -15.81
CA GLN A 285 48.73 14.26 -16.91
C GLN A 285 49.96 14.20 -17.82
N ALA A 286 50.19 13.04 -18.43
CA ALA A 286 51.24 12.86 -19.43
C ALA A 286 50.84 13.38 -20.83
N VAL A 287 49.54 13.67 -21.03
CA VAL A 287 48.96 14.12 -22.29
C VAL A 287 47.87 15.15 -21.98
N GLY A 288 47.83 16.26 -22.73
CA GLY A 288 46.81 17.29 -22.58
C GLY A 288 47.30 18.68 -22.97
N GLU A 289 46.67 19.70 -22.40
CA GLU A 289 47.15 21.09 -22.48
C GLU A 289 48.29 21.28 -21.48
N LEU A 290 49.30 22.08 -21.79
CA LEU A 290 50.41 22.33 -20.85
C LEU A 290 49.88 23.02 -19.57
N ASP A 291 50.30 22.55 -18.40
CA ASP A 291 50.02 23.21 -17.13
C ASP A 291 51.10 24.27 -16.85
N ASP A 292 50.73 25.55 -16.97
CA ASP A 292 51.67 26.67 -16.82
C ASP A 292 52.39 26.68 -15.46
N ALA A 293 51.78 26.08 -14.43
CA ALA A 293 52.39 25.93 -13.11
C ALA A 293 53.55 24.92 -13.07
N LYS A 294 53.71 24.09 -14.12
CA LYS A 294 54.66 22.96 -14.18
C LYS A 294 55.70 23.10 -15.30
N ILE A 295 55.85 24.30 -15.85
CA ILE A 295 56.86 24.59 -16.88
C ILE A 295 58.28 24.28 -16.37
N ILE A 296 58.57 24.61 -15.11
CA ILE A 296 59.88 24.33 -14.49
C ILE A 296 60.11 22.81 -14.36
N ASP A 297 59.10 22.05 -13.95
CA ASP A 297 59.16 20.58 -13.87
C ASP A 297 59.40 19.95 -15.27
N GLY A 298 58.82 20.53 -16.32
CA GLY A 298 59.05 20.08 -17.69
C GLY A 298 60.49 20.27 -18.15
N LEU A 299 61.13 21.37 -17.75
CA LEU A 299 62.54 21.65 -18.04
C LEU A 299 63.49 20.68 -17.31
N THR A 300 63.08 20.13 -16.16
CA THR A 300 63.86 19.13 -15.40
C THR A 300 63.60 17.69 -15.84
N GLY A 301 62.72 17.46 -16.83
CA GLY A 301 62.46 16.17 -17.45
C GLY A 301 61.20 15.45 -16.96
N GLU A 302 60.37 16.09 -16.13
CA GLU A 302 59.09 15.53 -15.69
C GLU A 302 58.10 15.44 -16.87
N LYS A 303 57.44 14.29 -17.02
CA LYS A 303 56.51 14.05 -18.14
C LYS A 303 55.06 14.38 -17.77
N ALA A 304 54.73 14.41 -16.49
CA ALA A 304 53.40 14.71 -15.97
C ALA A 304 53.16 16.23 -15.83
N ILE A 305 53.34 16.98 -16.91
CA ILE A 305 53.25 18.46 -16.94
C ILE A 305 52.00 18.98 -17.64
N TYR A 306 51.09 18.09 -18.05
CA TYR A 306 49.88 18.45 -18.75
C TYR A 306 48.66 18.45 -17.81
N LYS A 307 47.64 19.19 -18.20
CA LYS A 307 46.32 19.22 -17.60
C LYS A 307 45.28 18.81 -18.65
N ARG A 308 44.25 18.08 -18.23
CA ARG A 308 43.14 17.65 -19.09
C ARG A 308 41.82 17.91 -18.40
N ARG A 309 40.79 18.36 -19.14
CA ARG A 309 39.43 18.37 -18.60
C ARG A 309 38.93 16.93 -18.48
N GLY A 310 38.69 16.50 -17.25
CA GLY A 310 38.09 15.23 -16.90
C GLY A 310 36.98 15.41 -15.89
N GLU A 311 36.02 14.50 -15.91
CA GLU A 311 34.96 14.44 -14.91
C GLU A 311 35.55 13.85 -13.63
N LEU A 312 35.62 14.67 -12.58
CA LEU A 312 36.07 14.23 -11.27
C LEU A 312 34.86 14.11 -10.34
N GLU A 313 34.87 13.08 -9.49
CA GLU A 313 33.86 12.97 -8.44
C GLU A 313 34.09 14.05 -7.37
N PRO A 314 33.02 14.69 -6.88
CA PRO A 314 33.13 15.69 -5.83
C PRO A 314 33.76 15.09 -4.57
N GLN A 315 34.67 15.83 -3.94
CA GLN A 315 35.25 15.42 -2.66
C GLN A 315 34.16 15.44 -1.57
N PRO A 316 34.17 14.50 -0.61
CA PRO A 316 33.22 14.51 0.51
C PRO A 316 33.21 15.86 1.24
N GLY A 317 32.04 16.49 1.32
CA GLY A 317 31.87 17.82 1.92
C GLY A 317 31.95 19.00 0.94
N SER A 318 32.18 18.77 -0.36
CA SER A 318 32.07 19.83 -1.35
C SER A 318 30.63 20.39 -1.43
N PRO A 319 30.45 21.72 -1.56
CA PRO A 319 29.13 22.30 -1.66
C PRO A 319 28.42 21.85 -2.94
N GLN A 320 27.12 21.60 -2.81
CA GLN A 320 26.27 21.21 -3.93
C GLN A 320 26.02 22.40 -4.86
N GLN A 321 26.41 22.27 -6.14
CA GLN A 321 26.27 23.34 -7.14
C GLN A 321 24.88 23.36 -7.81
N LYS A 322 24.32 22.18 -8.09
CA LYS A 322 23.00 22.01 -8.70
C LYS A 322 22.06 21.29 -7.74
N PRO A 323 20.77 21.66 -7.67
CA PRO A 323 19.82 20.91 -6.85
C PRO A 323 19.59 19.50 -7.42
N LYS A 324 19.30 18.55 -6.53
CA LYS A 324 18.73 17.25 -6.91
C LYS A 324 17.25 17.46 -7.23
N ARG A 325 16.71 16.76 -8.22
CA ARG A 325 15.28 16.81 -8.57
C ARG A 325 14.56 15.58 -8.08
N LEU A 326 13.42 15.79 -7.41
CA LEU A 326 12.56 14.72 -6.91
C LEU A 326 11.13 14.92 -7.43
N ARG A 327 10.60 13.95 -8.15
CA ARG A 327 9.18 13.91 -8.50
C ARG A 327 8.49 12.81 -7.71
N LEU A 328 7.50 13.20 -6.91
CA LEU A 328 6.64 12.27 -6.21
C LEU A 328 5.38 12.03 -7.06
N VAL A 329 5.18 10.79 -7.49
CA VAL A 329 4.00 10.34 -8.23
C VAL A 329 3.08 9.66 -7.23
N VAL A 330 1.84 10.12 -7.08
CA VAL A 330 0.92 9.67 -6.03
C VAL A 330 -0.35 9.08 -6.63
N ASP A 331 -0.73 7.90 -6.18
CA ASP A 331 -2.01 7.31 -6.52
C ASP A 331 -3.16 8.09 -5.85
N VAL A 332 -3.97 8.75 -6.67
CA VAL A 332 -5.21 9.45 -6.28
C VAL A 332 -6.42 8.83 -7.00
N SER A 333 -6.35 7.53 -7.25
CA SER A 333 -7.40 6.76 -7.88
C SER A 333 -8.54 6.42 -6.93
N GLY A 334 -9.64 5.92 -7.51
CA GLY A 334 -10.82 5.55 -6.76
C GLY A 334 -10.63 4.41 -5.77
N SER A 335 -9.64 3.52 -5.97
CA SER A 335 -9.34 2.44 -5.02
C SER A 335 -8.82 3.00 -3.70
N MET A 336 -8.04 4.07 -3.77
CA MET A 336 -7.51 4.76 -2.60
C MET A 336 -8.64 5.25 -1.69
N TYR A 337 -9.63 5.97 -2.24
CA TYR A 337 -10.79 6.45 -1.46
C TYR A 337 -11.63 5.30 -0.91
N ARG A 338 -11.95 4.33 -1.77
CA ARG A 338 -12.84 3.23 -1.45
C ARG A 338 -12.33 2.37 -0.30
N PHE A 339 -11.05 2.01 -0.31
CA PHE A 339 -10.48 1.13 0.70
C PHE A 339 -10.00 1.88 1.94
N ASN A 340 -10.00 3.21 1.91
CA ASN A 340 -9.56 4.02 3.03
C ASN A 340 -10.34 3.74 4.32
N GLY A 341 -11.65 3.52 4.26
CA GLY A 341 -12.45 3.18 5.45
C GLY A 341 -12.10 1.81 6.06
N VAL A 342 -11.42 0.93 5.31
CA VAL A 342 -11.02 -0.41 5.77
C VAL A 342 -9.59 -0.40 6.28
N ASP A 343 -8.67 0.15 5.49
CA ASP A 343 -7.25 0.04 5.76
C ASP A 343 -6.51 1.36 5.83
N GLY A 344 -7.16 2.51 5.72
CA GLY A 344 -6.53 3.83 5.85
C GLY A 344 -5.49 4.17 4.76
N ARG A 345 -5.46 3.48 3.62
CA ARG A 345 -4.40 3.67 2.61
C ARG A 345 -4.32 5.08 2.02
N LEU A 346 -5.46 5.75 1.78
CA LEU A 346 -5.47 7.12 1.28
C LEU A 346 -4.98 8.08 2.37
N GLU A 347 -5.38 7.88 3.62
CA GLU A 347 -4.86 8.65 4.75
C GLU A 347 -3.35 8.48 4.90
N ARG A 348 -2.82 7.25 4.85
CA ARG A 348 -1.36 7.03 4.85
C ARG A 348 -0.65 7.68 3.66
N SER A 349 -1.25 7.65 2.47
CA SER A 349 -0.67 8.33 1.31
C SER A 349 -0.67 9.86 1.47
N MET A 350 -1.72 10.43 2.08
CA MET A 350 -1.78 11.85 2.42
C MET A 350 -0.77 12.22 3.51
N GLU A 351 -0.59 11.38 4.53
CA GLU A 351 0.45 11.51 5.55
C GLU A 351 1.85 11.49 4.92
N ALA A 352 2.12 10.56 3.99
CA ALA A 352 3.38 10.48 3.27
C ALA A 352 3.66 11.76 2.47
N VAL A 353 2.66 12.30 1.78
CA VAL A 353 2.77 13.58 1.08
C VAL A 353 3.00 14.72 2.07
N CYS A 354 2.25 14.78 3.17
CA CYS A 354 2.43 15.77 4.23
C CYS A 354 3.85 15.76 4.79
N MET A 355 4.40 14.57 5.03
CA MET A 355 5.78 14.38 5.47
C MET A 355 6.79 14.96 4.47
N VAL A 356 6.62 14.73 3.16
CA VAL A 356 7.49 15.31 2.12
C VAL A 356 7.34 16.84 2.09
N LEU A 357 6.12 17.36 2.14
CA LEU A 357 5.87 18.82 2.14
C LEU A 357 6.51 19.54 3.34
N GLU A 358 6.51 18.91 4.52
CA GLU A 358 7.13 19.47 5.73
C GLU A 358 8.65 19.23 5.79
N ALA A 359 9.14 18.07 5.35
CA ALA A 359 10.57 17.76 5.43
C ALA A 359 11.41 18.59 4.45
N PHE A 360 10.87 18.86 3.25
CA PHE A 360 11.58 19.60 2.21
C PHE A 360 11.45 21.13 2.34
N GLU A 361 10.70 21.63 3.32
CA GLU A 361 10.63 23.06 3.61
C GLU A 361 12.01 23.61 4.01
N ASN A 362 12.44 24.66 3.31
CA ASN A 362 13.76 25.31 3.41
C ASN A 362 14.93 24.50 2.80
N TYR A 363 14.65 23.43 2.04
CA TYR A 363 15.65 22.66 1.30
C TYR A 363 15.70 22.97 -0.20
N GLU A 364 15.05 24.04 -0.67
CA GLU A 364 14.88 24.35 -2.09
C GLU A 364 16.21 24.55 -2.85
N HIS A 365 17.28 24.92 -2.13
CA HIS A 365 18.63 25.05 -2.68
C HIS A 365 19.31 23.70 -2.94
N LYS A 366 18.98 22.65 -2.16
CA LYS A 366 19.49 21.29 -2.32
C LYS A 366 18.56 20.41 -3.15
N PHE A 367 17.26 20.59 -3.00
CA PHE A 367 16.23 19.77 -3.63
C PHE A 367 15.15 20.62 -4.28
N LYS A 368 14.90 20.38 -5.56
CA LYS A 368 13.69 20.83 -6.23
C LYS A 368 12.73 19.66 -6.32
N TYR A 369 11.51 19.83 -5.84
CA TYR A 369 10.51 18.78 -5.92
C TYR A 369 9.20 19.26 -6.52
N ASP A 370 8.48 18.31 -7.09
CA ASP A 370 7.11 18.47 -7.55
C ASP A 370 6.30 17.20 -7.26
N ILE A 371 5.00 17.36 -7.12
CA ILE A 371 4.08 16.27 -6.76
C ILE A 371 3.00 16.19 -7.83
N VAL A 372 2.87 15.01 -8.43
CA VAL A 372 1.87 14.72 -9.45
C VAL A 372 1.05 13.50 -9.04
N GLY A 373 -0.24 13.53 -9.35
CA GLY A 373 -1.14 12.41 -9.14
C GLY A 373 -1.41 11.63 -10.43
N HIS A 374 -1.74 10.35 -10.29
CA HIS A 374 -2.39 9.56 -11.34
C HIS A 374 -3.71 8.99 -10.83
N SER A 375 -4.66 8.78 -11.74
CA SER A 375 -5.96 8.16 -11.46
C SER A 375 -6.60 7.71 -12.77
N GLY A 376 -7.83 7.22 -12.74
CA GLY A 376 -8.61 6.94 -13.96
C GLY A 376 -8.89 8.16 -14.84
N ASP A 377 -8.76 9.40 -14.34
CA ASP A 377 -9.01 10.61 -15.14
C ASP A 377 -7.79 11.08 -15.93
N GLY A 378 -6.58 10.69 -15.50
CA GLY A 378 -5.34 11.11 -16.14
C GLY A 378 -4.09 10.70 -15.37
N TYR A 379 -2.95 10.84 -16.06
CA TYR A 379 -1.64 10.36 -15.60
C TYR A 379 -0.72 11.46 -15.06
N ASN A 380 -1.10 12.74 -15.18
CA ASN A 380 -0.28 13.89 -14.78
C ASN A 380 -1.15 14.99 -14.12
N ILE A 381 -1.76 14.66 -12.98
CA ILE A 381 -2.58 15.58 -12.21
C ILE A 381 -1.64 16.42 -11.33
N THR A 382 -1.41 17.67 -11.68
CA THR A 382 -0.51 18.53 -10.91
C THR A 382 -1.07 18.84 -9.52
N LEU A 383 -0.37 18.40 -8.47
CA LEU A 383 -0.70 18.74 -7.07
C LEU A 383 0.22 19.85 -6.55
N VAL A 384 1.52 19.76 -6.85
CA VAL A 384 2.52 20.78 -6.51
C VAL A 384 3.43 20.99 -7.72
N GLU A 385 3.56 22.24 -8.16
CA GLU A 385 4.48 22.62 -9.24
C GLU A 385 5.89 22.91 -8.70
N SER A 386 6.91 22.51 -9.45
CA SER A 386 8.31 22.86 -9.19
C SER A 386 8.46 24.39 -9.18
N GLY A 387 8.64 24.98 -8.00
CA GLY A 387 8.76 26.43 -7.78
C GLY A 387 7.55 27.10 -7.13
N LYS A 388 6.41 26.41 -7.02
CA LYS A 388 5.23 26.87 -6.24
C LYS A 388 4.96 25.95 -5.07
N VAL A 389 6.00 25.73 -4.26
CA VAL A 389 5.90 24.91 -3.05
C VAL A 389 5.04 25.59 -1.99
N PRO A 390 4.24 24.85 -1.21
CA PRO A 390 3.37 25.42 -0.20
C PRO A 390 4.19 26.00 0.96
N LYS A 391 3.96 27.28 1.28
CA LYS A 391 4.73 28.04 2.30
C LYS A 391 4.10 28.01 3.68
N ASN A 392 2.86 27.55 3.80
CA ASN A 392 2.14 27.54 5.07
C ASN A 392 1.23 26.31 5.17
N ASN A 393 0.81 26.01 6.40
CA ASN A 393 -0.03 24.86 6.70
C ASN A 393 -1.37 24.89 5.97
N LYS A 394 -1.91 26.08 5.66
CA LYS A 394 -3.14 26.21 4.87
C LYS A 394 -2.96 25.66 3.46
N GLN A 395 -1.90 26.06 2.75
CA GLN A 395 -1.60 25.58 1.41
C GLN A 395 -1.30 24.07 1.40
N ARG A 396 -0.59 23.58 2.43
CA ARG A 396 -0.36 22.13 2.60
C ARG A 396 -1.68 21.38 2.78
N LEU A 397 -2.57 21.88 3.64
CA LEU A 397 -3.89 21.30 3.85
C LEU A 397 -4.75 21.34 2.58
N GLU A 398 -4.69 22.42 1.80
CA GLU A 398 -5.38 22.52 0.51
C GLU A 398 -4.94 21.40 -0.44
N ILE A 399 -3.64 21.11 -0.53
CA ILE A 399 -3.13 19.99 -1.35
C ILE A 399 -3.70 18.65 -0.88
N LEU A 400 -3.71 18.38 0.43
CA LEU A 400 -4.28 17.13 0.97
C LEU A 400 -5.78 17.03 0.69
N LYS A 401 -6.53 18.13 0.85
CA LYS A 401 -7.96 18.20 0.51
C LYS A 401 -8.19 17.96 -0.99
N VAL A 402 -7.33 18.48 -1.86
CA VAL A 402 -7.38 18.24 -3.31
C VAL A 402 -7.15 16.76 -3.62
N MET A 403 -6.15 16.12 -3.00
CA MET A 403 -5.91 14.68 -3.17
C MET A 403 -7.14 13.85 -2.78
N HIS A 404 -7.71 14.13 -1.60
CA HIS A 404 -8.90 13.43 -1.13
C HIS A 404 -10.09 13.63 -2.07
N ALA A 405 -10.38 14.88 -2.45
CA ALA A 405 -11.45 15.19 -3.41
C ALA A 405 -11.20 14.50 -4.76
N HIS A 406 -9.97 14.50 -5.27
CA HIS A 406 -9.65 13.83 -6.53
C HIS A 406 -9.98 12.33 -6.48
N ALA A 407 -9.52 11.63 -5.43
CA ALA A 407 -9.79 10.20 -5.26
C ALA A 407 -11.31 9.91 -5.14
N GLN A 408 -12.08 10.85 -4.59
CA GLN A 408 -13.52 10.75 -4.46
C GLN A 408 -14.25 10.87 -5.82
N PHE A 409 -13.91 11.87 -6.63
CA PHE A 409 -14.64 12.23 -7.85
C PHE A 409 -14.08 11.63 -9.14
N CYS A 410 -12.88 11.02 -9.10
CA CYS A 410 -12.27 10.50 -10.31
C CYS A 410 -12.99 9.27 -10.91
N MET A 411 -12.83 9.06 -12.21
CA MET A 411 -13.31 7.84 -12.86
C MET A 411 -12.54 6.60 -12.38
N SER A 412 -13.17 5.44 -12.51
CA SER A 412 -12.47 4.16 -12.33
C SER A 412 -11.44 3.96 -13.43
N GLY A 413 -10.24 3.53 -13.05
CA GLY A 413 -9.12 3.28 -13.94
C GLY A 413 -7.81 3.52 -13.22
N ASP A 414 -6.72 3.07 -13.82
CA ASP A 414 -5.37 3.32 -13.35
C ASP A 414 -4.46 3.67 -14.52
N HIS A 415 -3.72 4.76 -14.38
CA HIS A 415 -2.68 5.21 -15.32
C HIS A 415 -1.29 5.21 -14.64
N THR A 416 -1.04 4.28 -13.71
CA THR A 416 0.26 4.17 -13.01
C THR A 416 1.42 4.06 -14.00
N LEU A 417 1.30 3.24 -15.04
CA LEU A 417 2.38 3.03 -16.02
C LEU A 417 2.68 4.32 -16.78
N GLU A 418 1.67 4.92 -17.39
CA GLU A 418 1.78 6.14 -18.19
C GLU A 418 2.25 7.31 -17.33
N GLY A 419 1.75 7.41 -16.10
CA GLY A 419 2.15 8.46 -15.15
C GLY A 419 3.61 8.34 -14.74
N THR A 420 4.06 7.12 -14.45
CA THR A 420 5.46 6.85 -14.11
C THR A 420 6.39 7.12 -15.29
N GLU A 421 6.01 6.66 -16.48
CA GLU A 421 6.81 6.88 -17.69
C GLU A 421 6.92 8.38 -18.02
N HIS A 422 5.80 9.10 -17.95
CA HIS A 422 5.77 10.55 -18.13
C HIS A 422 6.64 11.26 -17.08
N ALA A 423 6.55 10.86 -15.80
CA ALA A 423 7.35 11.43 -14.73
C ALA A 423 8.86 11.29 -14.97
N ILE A 424 9.31 10.11 -15.42
CA ILE A 424 10.71 9.82 -15.75
C ILE A 424 11.20 10.65 -16.93
N ARG A 425 10.39 10.81 -17.98
CA ARG A 425 10.76 11.61 -19.15
C ARG A 425 10.84 13.10 -18.83
N GLU A 426 9.87 13.63 -18.11
CA GLU A 426 9.80 15.06 -17.80
C GLU A 426 10.88 15.51 -16.82
N ILE A 427 11.18 14.72 -15.77
CA ILE A 427 12.17 15.13 -14.76
C ILE A 427 13.58 15.29 -15.36
N ALA A 428 13.89 14.48 -16.38
CA ALA A 428 15.18 14.48 -17.08
C ALA A 428 15.38 15.66 -18.05
N LYS A 429 14.35 16.49 -18.29
CA LYS A 429 14.46 17.62 -19.23
C LYS A 429 15.26 18.81 -18.70
N GLU A 430 15.26 19.03 -17.39
CA GLU A 430 16.01 20.13 -16.78
C GLU A 430 17.30 19.59 -16.16
N ASP A 431 18.34 20.41 -16.20
CA ASP A 431 19.66 20.06 -15.66
C ASP A 431 19.65 20.02 -14.13
N ALA A 432 20.16 18.93 -13.55
CA ALA A 432 20.16 18.68 -12.10
C ALA A 432 21.37 17.83 -11.68
N ASP A 433 21.62 17.77 -10.38
CA ASP A 433 22.66 16.91 -9.80
C ASP A 433 22.31 15.42 -9.91
N GLU A 434 21.08 15.08 -9.52
CA GLU A 434 20.50 13.75 -9.62
C GLU A 434 18.99 13.85 -9.85
N TYR A 435 18.41 12.80 -10.41
CA TYR A 435 16.99 12.70 -10.73
C TYR A 435 16.37 11.54 -9.96
N PHE A 436 15.28 11.81 -9.24
CA PHE A 436 14.53 10.82 -8.47
C PHE A 436 13.06 10.85 -8.86
N VAL A 437 12.49 9.68 -9.15
CA VAL A 437 11.05 9.49 -9.30
C VAL A 437 10.61 8.47 -8.26
N ILE A 438 9.67 8.83 -7.40
CA ILE A 438 9.14 7.94 -6.36
C ILE A 438 7.65 7.80 -6.59
N VAL A 439 7.18 6.58 -6.85
CA VAL A 439 5.77 6.26 -7.10
C VAL A 439 5.15 5.69 -5.82
N LEU A 440 4.09 6.32 -5.31
CA LEU A 440 3.27 5.81 -4.22
C LEU A 440 2.03 5.15 -4.83
N SER A 441 1.85 3.85 -4.65
CA SER A 441 0.73 3.08 -5.24
C SER A 441 0.13 2.09 -4.24
N ASP A 442 -1.14 1.72 -4.43
CA ASP A 442 -1.80 0.68 -3.63
C ASP A 442 -1.43 -0.76 -4.01
N ALA A 443 -0.50 -0.96 -4.95
CA ALA A 443 -0.04 -2.26 -5.44
C ALA A 443 -1.09 -3.06 -6.24
N ASN A 444 -2.21 -2.46 -6.62
CA ASN A 444 -3.33 -3.15 -7.28
C ASN A 444 -3.17 -3.24 -8.81
N LEU A 445 -1.95 -3.42 -9.31
CA LEU A 445 -1.62 -3.38 -10.74
C LEU A 445 -2.34 -4.49 -11.55
N GLU A 446 -2.45 -5.69 -10.97
CA GLU A 446 -3.06 -6.86 -11.63
C GLU A 446 -4.53 -6.61 -12.01
N ARG A 447 -5.27 -5.88 -11.17
CA ARG A 447 -6.70 -5.58 -11.39
C ARG A 447 -6.93 -4.75 -12.65
N TYR A 448 -5.96 -3.94 -13.03
CA TYR A 448 -6.01 -3.08 -14.21
C TYR A 448 -5.31 -3.70 -15.42
N GLY A 449 -4.92 -4.97 -15.34
CA GLY A 449 -4.19 -5.66 -16.41
C GLY A 449 -2.76 -5.16 -16.61
N ILE A 450 -2.20 -4.46 -15.62
CA ILE A 450 -0.83 -3.99 -15.64
C ILE A 450 0.08 -5.14 -15.22
N GLU A 451 0.86 -5.64 -16.18
CA GLU A 451 1.84 -6.68 -15.91
C GLU A 451 3.02 -6.10 -15.11
N PRO A 452 3.43 -6.73 -13.98
CA PRO A 452 4.56 -6.25 -13.17
C PRO A 452 5.87 -6.08 -13.95
N SER A 453 6.08 -6.92 -14.98
CA SER A 453 7.25 -6.85 -15.86
C SER A 453 7.29 -5.55 -16.67
N LYS A 454 6.15 -5.03 -17.12
CA LYS A 454 6.06 -3.73 -17.80
C LYS A 454 6.38 -2.60 -16.85
N PHE A 455 5.91 -2.67 -15.60
CA PHE A 455 6.25 -1.67 -14.60
C PHE A 455 7.76 -1.69 -14.27
N ALA A 456 8.37 -2.87 -14.19
CA ALA A 456 9.83 -3.01 -14.05
C ALA A 456 10.60 -2.34 -15.21
N GLN A 457 10.13 -2.53 -16.45
CA GLN A 457 10.71 -1.88 -17.63
C GLN A 457 10.58 -0.36 -17.52
N VAL A 458 9.40 0.15 -17.18
CA VAL A 458 9.16 1.60 -17.03
C VAL A 458 10.09 2.23 -15.98
N LEU A 459 10.26 1.59 -14.82
CA LEU A 459 11.17 2.05 -13.77
C LEU A 459 12.66 2.04 -14.20
N THR A 460 12.99 1.40 -15.31
CA THR A 460 14.37 1.28 -15.82
C THR A 460 14.58 1.88 -17.20
N THR A 461 13.56 2.54 -17.77
CA THR A 461 13.60 3.12 -19.12
C THR A 461 14.72 4.16 -19.31
N ASN A 462 15.04 4.93 -18.27
CA ASN A 462 16.09 5.94 -18.31
C ASN A 462 17.13 5.69 -17.22
N SER A 463 18.36 5.36 -17.60
CA SER A 463 19.46 5.08 -16.67
C SER A 463 19.95 6.31 -15.90
N GLN A 464 19.62 7.53 -16.33
CA GLN A 464 19.94 8.75 -15.60
C GLN A 464 18.96 9.04 -14.46
N VAL A 465 17.79 8.39 -14.47
CA VAL A 465 16.72 8.64 -13.49
C VAL A 465 16.63 7.47 -12.52
N ASN A 466 16.73 7.79 -11.22
CA ASN A 466 16.54 6.81 -10.17
C ASN A 466 15.04 6.70 -9.84
N ALA A 467 14.35 5.76 -10.50
CA ALA A 467 12.93 5.52 -10.28
C ALA A 467 12.68 4.38 -9.29
N PHE A 468 11.76 4.60 -8.35
CA PHE A 468 11.39 3.69 -7.27
C PHE A 468 9.88 3.64 -7.09
N ALA A 469 9.38 2.51 -6.60
CA ALA A 469 7.98 2.33 -6.20
C ALA A 469 7.87 2.01 -4.71
N ILE A 470 6.93 2.65 -4.02
CA ILE A 470 6.57 2.39 -2.62
C ILE A 470 5.10 2.00 -2.60
N PHE A 471 4.83 0.79 -2.16
CA PHE A 471 3.47 0.27 -2.06
C PHE A 471 2.88 0.56 -0.68
N ILE A 472 1.83 1.40 -0.65
CA ILE A 472 1.14 1.84 0.57
C ILE A 472 -0.25 1.19 0.58
N GLY A 473 -0.37 -0.02 1.15
CA GLY A 473 -1.65 -0.74 1.16
C GLY A 473 -1.58 -2.12 1.81
N SER A 474 -2.72 -2.57 2.36
CA SER A 474 -2.86 -3.88 3.00
C SER A 474 -3.10 -5.02 2.01
N LEU A 475 -2.24 -5.19 1.02
CA LEU A 475 -2.38 -6.24 0.00
C LEU A 475 -1.23 -7.25 0.11
N GLY A 476 -1.26 -8.05 1.18
CA GLY A 476 -0.28 -9.06 1.59
C GLY A 476 0.62 -9.63 0.49
N ASP A 477 0.31 -10.82 -0.03
CA ASP A 477 1.16 -11.54 -1.00
C ASP A 477 1.31 -10.82 -2.36
N GLN A 478 0.49 -9.80 -2.67
CA GLN A 478 0.61 -9.04 -3.93
C GLN A 478 1.81 -8.10 -3.89
N ALA A 479 1.99 -7.37 -2.79
CA ALA A 479 3.14 -6.48 -2.60
C ALA A 479 4.46 -7.27 -2.62
N ASP A 480 4.49 -8.45 -1.97
CA ASP A 480 5.66 -9.34 -1.97
C ASP A 480 5.95 -9.93 -3.36
N ARG A 481 4.92 -10.31 -4.12
CA ARG A 481 5.08 -10.79 -5.52
C ARG A 481 5.60 -9.70 -6.44
N LEU A 482 5.09 -8.46 -6.28
CA LEU A 482 5.59 -7.31 -7.02
C LEU A 482 7.05 -7.04 -6.67
N GLN A 483 7.42 -7.09 -5.39
CA GLN A 483 8.80 -6.88 -4.97
C GLN A 483 9.78 -7.93 -5.54
N ARG A 484 9.34 -9.17 -5.73
CA ARG A 484 10.14 -10.23 -6.39
C ARG A 484 10.28 -10.04 -7.90
N THR A 485 9.32 -9.38 -8.53
CA THR A 485 9.30 -9.20 -9.99
C THR A 485 9.95 -7.88 -10.43
N LEU A 486 9.86 -6.86 -9.57
CA LEU A 486 10.49 -5.57 -9.80
C LEU A 486 12.01 -5.64 -9.57
N PRO A 487 12.78 -4.72 -10.17
CA PRO A 487 14.24 -4.73 -10.02
C PRO A 487 14.64 -4.60 -8.55
N ALA A 488 15.60 -5.41 -8.12
CA ALA A 488 16.10 -5.39 -6.74
C ALA A 488 16.50 -3.97 -6.31
N GLY A 489 16.03 -3.55 -5.14
CA GLY A 489 16.28 -2.21 -4.59
C GLY A 489 15.45 -1.07 -5.21
N ARG A 490 14.53 -1.36 -6.15
CA ARG A 490 13.63 -0.35 -6.76
C ARG A 490 12.19 -0.37 -6.26
N SER A 491 11.84 -1.33 -5.39
CA SER A 491 10.48 -1.48 -4.87
C SER A 491 10.47 -1.74 -3.37
N PHE A 492 9.63 -1.02 -2.66
CA PHE A 492 9.48 -1.07 -1.21
C PHE A 492 8.02 -1.24 -0.84
N ILE A 493 7.78 -1.85 0.32
CA ILE A 493 6.45 -2.01 0.90
C ILE A 493 6.46 -1.17 2.17
N ALA A 494 5.46 -0.30 2.32
CA ALA A 494 5.30 0.56 3.49
C ALA A 494 3.90 0.34 4.09
N MET A 495 3.84 -0.50 5.12
CA MET A 495 2.57 -0.80 5.80
C MET A 495 2.19 0.30 6.78
N ASP A 496 3.20 0.95 7.37
CA ASP A 496 3.08 2.10 8.27
C ASP A 496 3.87 3.28 7.69
N THR A 497 3.34 4.51 7.81
CA THR A 497 4.01 5.74 7.38
C THR A 497 5.33 5.98 8.13
N LYS A 498 5.53 5.33 9.28
CA LYS A 498 6.79 5.29 10.03
C LYS A 498 7.96 4.67 9.25
N GLU A 499 7.69 3.79 8.29
CA GLU A 499 8.73 3.09 7.50
C GLU A 499 9.26 3.97 6.37
N ILE A 500 8.48 4.96 5.92
CA ILE A 500 8.80 5.77 4.75
C ILE A 500 10.13 6.53 4.89
N PRO A 501 10.49 7.14 6.05
CA PRO A 501 11.81 7.77 6.20
C PRO A 501 12.98 6.79 6.00
N GLN A 502 12.86 5.55 6.50
CA GLN A 502 13.90 4.54 6.34
C GLN A 502 13.99 4.09 4.87
N ILE A 503 12.85 3.92 4.21
CA ILE A 503 12.79 3.62 2.77
C ILE A 503 13.45 4.74 1.96
N LEU A 504 13.11 6.01 2.24
CA LEU A 504 13.73 7.16 1.57
C LEU A 504 15.23 7.24 1.84
N GLN A 505 15.67 6.93 3.07
CA GLN A 505 17.09 6.83 3.39
C GLN A 505 17.79 5.76 2.53
N GLN A 506 17.20 4.58 2.41
CA GLN A 506 17.72 3.50 1.57
C GLN A 506 17.76 3.91 0.11
N ILE A 507 16.71 4.57 -0.39
CA ILE A 507 16.65 5.11 -1.76
C ILE A 507 17.82 6.07 -2.00
N PHE A 508 17.98 7.10 -1.17
CA PHE A 508 19.03 8.09 -1.35
C PHE A 508 20.45 7.56 -1.09
N THR A 509 20.60 6.52 -0.26
CA THR A 509 21.91 5.89 -0.01
C THR A 509 22.28 4.89 -1.10
N SER A 510 21.31 4.18 -1.66
CA SER A 510 21.54 3.19 -2.73
C SER A 510 22.16 3.81 -3.97
N THR A 511 21.79 5.05 -4.29
CA THR A 511 22.38 5.80 -5.40
C THR A 511 23.82 6.24 -5.11
N MET A 512 24.19 6.45 -3.84
CA MET A 512 25.59 6.72 -3.47
C MET A 512 26.47 5.49 -3.73
N LEU A 513 25.97 4.29 -3.37
CA LEU A 513 26.73 3.05 -3.49
C LEU A 513 26.81 2.50 -4.91
N SER A 514 25.79 2.70 -5.75
CA SER A 514 25.78 2.21 -7.14
C SER A 514 26.78 2.92 -8.07
N SER A 515 27.58 3.84 -7.54
CA SER A 515 28.52 4.69 -8.27
C SER A 515 29.98 4.42 -7.91
N ALA A 516 30.20 3.61 -6.87
CA ALA A 516 31.48 3.01 -6.52
C ALA A 516 31.62 1.67 -7.26
#